data_AF-A0A7L9C0H1-F1
#
_entry.id   AF-A0A7L9C0H1-F1
#
_cell.length_a   1.000
_cell.length_b   1.000
_cell.length_c   1.000
_cell.angle_alpha   90.00
_cell.angle_beta   90.00
_cell.angle_gamma   90.00
#
_symmetry.space_group_name_H-M   'P 1'
#
loop_
_entity.id
_entity.type
_entity.pdbx_description
1 polymer ?
#
loop_
_entity_poly.entity_id
_entity_poly.type
_entity_poly.pdbx_seq_one_letter_code
_entity_poly.pdbx_strand_id
1 'polypeptide(L)'
;MSEIDNRSPDSATTPRRGLRWYWRVPLKLVLFAIVTHFVLFPDPVRYVRHLRHMSNFDRMIEPDAPELAAWDDDLAELRRSIKDKVKAQRDSGRPVSPAAAMQREVERFVYDKVKYEWDWNLWGSADYMPTVAEIFEKARENHGILREDCDGRAVIAASVMRRLGYQSRMVADLKHIWVVTPEGEWMGPGASKVVVATSQGTKVNVRNAIVEAPASLAYGIAVFPLARELMIAAAAWLLLLHRGMPRWGMGVGALLLVQGLLFMRVEKSQPDPLTGTVSNWPAWVGLAHLVTGLVLLMWLSARARRRA
;
A
#
# COMPACT_ATOMS: atom_id res chain seq x y z
N MET A 1 -80.62 10.50 -16.60
CA MET A 1 -79.84 9.78 -15.56
C MET A 1 -78.39 10.15 -15.76
N SER A 2 -77.87 11.11 -15.00
CA SER A 2 -76.45 11.49 -15.04
C SER A 2 -75.75 10.82 -13.86
N GLU A 3 -74.75 10.01 -14.17
CA GLU A 3 -73.89 9.32 -13.21
C GLU A 3 -72.93 10.36 -12.59
N ILE A 4 -73.06 10.62 -11.29
CA ILE A 4 -72.18 11.53 -10.55
C ILE A 4 -70.94 10.71 -10.15
N ASP A 5 -69.83 10.94 -10.86
CA ASP A 5 -68.53 10.31 -10.57
C ASP A 5 -67.89 10.96 -9.32
N ASN A 6 -68.01 10.27 -8.17
CA ASN A 6 -67.45 10.65 -6.87
C ASN A 6 -65.94 10.34 -6.77
N ARG A 7 -65.12 10.88 -7.69
CA ARG A 7 -63.65 10.81 -7.52
C ARG A 7 -63.19 11.87 -6.53
N SER A 8 -62.95 11.42 -5.31
CA SER A 8 -62.30 12.17 -4.23
C SER A 8 -61.05 12.92 -4.74
N PRO A 9 -60.95 14.26 -4.58
CA PRO A 9 -59.78 15.05 -4.99
C PRO A 9 -58.52 14.85 -4.13
N ASP A 10 -58.61 14.11 -3.03
CA ASP A 10 -57.64 14.18 -1.95
C ASP A 10 -56.71 12.96 -1.89
N SER A 11 -55.68 12.96 -2.75
CA SER A 11 -54.37 12.45 -2.35
C SER A 11 -53.28 12.98 -3.28
N ALA A 12 -53.21 14.31 -3.43
CA ALA A 12 -52.01 14.97 -3.94
C ALA A 12 -50.86 14.74 -2.96
N THR A 13 -50.25 13.55 -3.01
CA THR A 13 -49.07 13.21 -2.24
C THR A 13 -47.96 14.17 -2.66
N THR A 14 -47.67 15.14 -1.80
CA THR A 14 -46.57 16.09 -2.01
C THR A 14 -45.33 15.33 -2.45
N PRO A 15 -44.74 15.62 -3.61
CA PRO A 15 -43.58 14.89 -4.09
C PRO A 15 -42.50 15.00 -3.03
N ARG A 16 -42.11 13.86 -2.43
CA ARG A 16 -41.05 13.80 -1.42
C ARG A 16 -39.81 14.47 -2.02
N ARG A 17 -39.47 15.66 -1.52
CA ARG A 17 -38.25 16.38 -1.91
C ARG A 17 -37.06 15.53 -1.47
N GLY A 18 -36.56 14.70 -2.38
CA GLY A 18 -35.36 13.93 -2.12
C GLY A 18 -34.17 14.84 -1.80
N LEU A 19 -33.18 14.31 -1.07
CA LEU A 19 -31.96 15.04 -0.68
C LEU A 19 -31.35 15.78 -1.89
N ARG A 20 -30.86 17.00 -1.74
CA ARG A 20 -30.31 17.74 -2.90
C ARG A 20 -28.96 17.16 -3.34
N TRP A 21 -28.57 17.37 -4.60
CA TRP A 21 -27.38 16.74 -5.21
C TRP A 21 -26.08 17.05 -4.45
N TYR A 22 -25.94 18.29 -3.96
CA TYR A 22 -24.78 18.76 -3.22
C TYR A 22 -24.61 18.12 -1.85
N TRP A 23 -25.64 17.46 -1.30
CA TRP A 23 -25.52 16.62 -0.11
C TRP A 23 -25.33 15.14 -0.45
N ARG A 24 -25.97 14.67 -1.53
CA ARG A 24 -25.85 13.26 -1.96
C ARG A 24 -24.44 12.88 -2.36
N VAL A 25 -23.77 13.74 -3.14
CA VAL A 25 -22.42 13.43 -3.64
C VAL A 25 -21.41 13.33 -2.50
N PRO A 26 -21.29 14.31 -1.60
CA PRO A 26 -20.41 14.17 -0.43
C PRO A 26 -20.75 12.96 0.43
N LEU A 27 -22.04 12.67 0.68
CA LEU A 27 -22.43 11.51 1.47
C LEU A 27 -21.97 10.19 0.83
N LYS A 28 -22.11 10.05 -0.49
CA LYS A 28 -21.62 8.88 -1.22
C LYS A 28 -20.11 8.76 -1.17
N LEU A 29 -19.39 9.88 -1.30
CA LEU A 29 -17.93 9.91 -1.19
C LEU A 29 -17.46 9.53 0.21
N VAL A 30 -18.12 10.03 1.26
CA VAL A 30 -17.83 9.66 2.66
C VAL A 30 -18.09 8.17 2.89
N LEU A 31 -19.23 7.65 2.42
CA LEU A 31 -19.54 6.23 2.54
C LEU A 31 -18.55 5.35 1.76
N PHE A 32 -18.17 5.77 0.55
CA PHE A 32 -17.13 5.10 -0.22
C PHE A 32 -15.78 5.11 0.51
N ALA A 33 -15.38 6.25 1.07
CA ALA A 33 -14.14 6.38 1.84
C ALA A 33 -14.15 5.49 3.08
N ILE A 34 -15.27 5.42 3.81
CA ILE A 34 -15.44 4.52 4.96
C ILE A 34 -15.28 3.06 4.53
N VAL A 35 -16.00 2.62 3.49
CA VAL A 35 -15.91 1.23 3.02
C VAL A 35 -14.49 0.90 2.56
N THR A 36 -13.88 1.77 1.75
CA THR A 36 -12.49 1.60 1.30
C THR A 36 -11.52 1.53 2.49
N HIS A 37 -11.69 2.41 3.48
CA HIS A 37 -10.86 2.40 4.68
C HIS A 37 -10.97 1.07 5.43
N PHE A 38 -12.17 0.54 5.69
CA PHE A 38 -12.32 -0.74 6.40
C PHE A 38 -11.89 -1.96 5.58
N VAL A 39 -11.90 -1.88 4.25
CA VAL A 39 -11.35 -2.94 3.39
C VAL A 39 -9.81 -2.95 3.44
N LEU A 40 -9.19 -1.77 3.43
CA LEU A 40 -7.74 -1.63 3.49
C LEU A 40 -7.20 -1.83 4.92
N PHE A 41 -7.87 -1.27 5.92
CA PHE A 41 -7.46 -1.24 7.33
C PHE A 41 -8.64 -1.62 8.23
N PRO A 42 -8.99 -2.92 8.32
CA PRO A 42 -10.15 -3.37 9.08
C PRO A 42 -10.02 -3.15 10.59
N ASP A 43 -8.79 -3.04 11.10
CA ASP A 43 -8.48 -2.77 12.50
C ASP A 43 -8.08 -1.29 12.70
N PRO A 44 -9.00 -0.43 13.19
CA PRO A 44 -8.73 1.00 13.36
C PRO A 44 -7.66 1.28 14.44
N VAL A 45 -7.50 0.39 15.43
CA VAL A 45 -6.47 0.54 16.46
C VAL A 45 -5.10 0.33 15.84
N ARG A 46 -4.96 -0.72 15.02
CA ARG A 46 -3.72 -0.98 14.25
C ARG A 46 -3.42 0.16 13.30
N TYR A 47 -4.42 0.69 12.60
CA TYR A 47 -4.24 1.83 11.70
C TYR A 47 -3.71 3.08 12.44
N VAL A 48 -4.25 3.40 13.61
CA VAL A 48 -3.75 4.53 14.42
C VAL A 48 -2.31 4.30 14.87
N ARG A 49 -1.92 3.07 15.21
CA ARG A 49 -0.51 2.75 15.51
C ARG A 49 0.39 2.95 14.29
N HIS A 50 -0.01 2.42 13.14
CA HIS A 50 0.70 2.61 11.88
C HIS A 50 0.92 4.11 11.56
N LEU A 51 -0.11 4.96 11.70
CA LEU A 51 0.05 6.40 11.51
C LEU A 51 1.05 7.03 12.50
N ARG A 52 1.06 6.57 13.76
CA ARG A 52 2.04 7.03 14.76
C ARG A 52 3.45 6.60 14.39
N HIS A 53 3.62 5.35 13.95
CA HIS A 53 4.89 4.81 13.49
C HIS A 53 5.39 5.63 12.27
N MET A 54 4.50 5.88 11.30
CA MET A 54 4.84 6.65 10.11
C MET A 54 5.24 8.11 10.39
N SER A 55 4.69 8.71 11.45
CA SER A 55 5.03 10.08 11.83
C SER A 55 6.51 10.25 12.23
N ASN A 56 7.18 9.17 12.64
CA ASN A 56 8.59 9.21 12.99
C ASN A 56 9.28 7.86 12.73
N PHE A 57 9.75 7.68 11.51
CA PHE A 57 10.50 6.49 11.10
C PHE A 57 11.73 6.23 11.98
N ASP A 58 12.46 7.26 12.39
CA ASP A 58 13.68 7.09 13.20
C ASP A 58 13.41 6.45 14.58
N ARG A 59 12.18 6.61 15.12
CA ARG A 59 11.77 5.96 16.37
C ARG A 59 11.50 4.47 16.23
N MET A 60 11.29 3.98 15.01
CA MET A 60 11.09 2.55 14.75
C MET A 60 12.41 1.79 14.74
N ILE A 61 13.54 2.49 14.70
CA ILE A 61 14.86 1.87 14.70
C ILE A 61 15.28 1.61 16.15
N GLU A 62 15.17 0.37 16.59
CA GLU A 62 15.30 -0.08 17.98
C GLU A 62 16.54 -0.99 18.14
N PRO A 63 17.77 -0.44 18.10
CA PRO A 63 19.00 -1.25 18.19
C PRO A 63 19.13 -2.02 19.50
N ASP A 64 18.50 -1.52 20.56
CA ASP A 64 18.56 -2.07 21.91
C ASP A 64 17.34 -2.93 22.26
N ALA A 65 16.49 -3.27 21.27
CA ALA A 65 15.37 -4.17 21.48
C ALA A 65 15.86 -5.51 22.05
N PRO A 66 15.30 -5.98 23.18
CA PRO A 66 15.78 -7.19 23.85
C PRO A 66 15.65 -8.45 22.98
N GLU A 67 14.69 -8.48 22.06
CA GLU A 67 14.49 -9.57 21.12
C GLU A 67 15.67 -9.75 20.16
N LEU A 68 16.39 -8.67 19.83
CA LEU A 68 17.60 -8.74 19.01
C LEU A 68 18.79 -9.32 19.76
N ALA A 69 18.77 -9.37 21.10
CA ALA A 69 19.85 -9.98 21.88
C ALA A 69 20.03 -11.47 21.56
N ALA A 70 18.95 -12.15 21.13
CA ALA A 70 19.01 -13.53 20.66
C ALA A 70 19.89 -13.72 19.40
N TRP A 71 20.27 -12.62 18.74
CA TRP A 71 21.15 -12.63 17.57
C TRP A 71 22.57 -12.14 17.86
N ASP A 72 22.92 -11.82 19.11
CA ASP A 72 24.22 -11.21 19.42
C ASP A 72 25.41 -12.08 18.99
N ASP A 73 25.33 -13.40 19.21
CA ASP A 73 26.37 -14.34 18.79
C ASP A 73 26.48 -14.40 17.26
N ASP A 74 25.35 -14.48 16.55
CA ASP A 74 25.29 -14.47 15.09
C ASP A 74 25.87 -13.16 14.51
N LEU A 75 25.54 -12.02 15.14
CA LEU A 75 26.02 -10.70 14.73
C LEU A 75 27.52 -10.53 15.03
N ALA A 76 28.02 -11.11 16.13
CA ALA A 76 29.44 -11.14 16.44
C ALA A 76 30.22 -12.01 15.44
N GLU A 77 29.68 -13.15 15.03
CA GLU A 77 30.23 -13.97 13.96
C GLU A 77 30.21 -13.24 12.60
N LEU A 78 29.08 -12.63 12.24
CA LEU A 78 28.94 -11.83 11.03
C LEU A 78 30.03 -10.74 10.97
N ARG A 79 30.22 -10.01 12.07
CA ARG A 79 31.25 -8.97 12.18
C ARG A 79 32.66 -9.52 12.01
N ARG A 80 32.97 -10.70 12.55
CA ARG A 80 34.27 -11.37 12.37
C ARG A 80 34.47 -11.79 10.91
N SER A 81 33.48 -12.46 10.32
CA SER A 81 33.49 -12.88 8.91
C SER A 81 33.73 -11.71 7.95
N ILE A 82 33.07 -10.57 8.19
CA ILE A 82 33.26 -9.37 7.38
C ILE A 82 34.68 -8.82 7.51
N LYS A 83 35.23 -8.74 8.74
CA LYS A 83 36.62 -8.29 8.96
C LYS A 83 37.61 -9.16 8.20
N ASP A 84 37.43 -10.48 8.23
CA ASP A 84 38.29 -11.44 7.54
C ASP A 84 38.18 -11.30 6.01
N LYS A 85 36.95 -11.18 5.48
CA LYS A 85 36.69 -10.93 4.05
C LYS A 85 37.33 -9.62 3.58
N VAL A 86 37.16 -8.54 4.34
CA VAL A 86 37.73 -7.23 4.03
C VAL A 86 39.26 -7.28 4.05
N LYS A 87 39.86 -7.96 5.05
CA LYS A 87 41.31 -8.16 5.13
C LYS A 87 41.83 -8.93 3.93
N ALA A 88 41.23 -10.07 3.59
CA ALA A 88 41.65 -10.88 2.44
C ALA A 88 41.53 -10.13 1.10
N GLN A 89 40.46 -9.35 0.91
CA GLN A 89 40.31 -8.52 -0.28
C GLN A 89 41.35 -7.39 -0.35
N ARG A 90 41.69 -6.77 0.79
CA ARG A 90 42.76 -5.77 0.87
C ARG A 90 44.13 -6.39 0.55
N ASP A 91 44.42 -7.57 1.10
CA ASP A 91 45.69 -8.29 0.89
C ASP A 91 45.87 -8.72 -0.59
N SER A 92 44.76 -8.91 -1.32
CA SER A 92 44.76 -9.19 -2.77
C SER A 92 44.78 -7.93 -3.66
N GLY A 93 44.92 -6.73 -3.08
CA GLY A 93 45.00 -5.47 -3.83
C GLY A 93 43.67 -4.99 -4.43
N ARG A 94 42.53 -5.59 -4.06
CA ARG A 94 41.21 -5.15 -4.51
C ARG A 94 40.73 -3.96 -3.68
N PRO A 95 40.06 -2.96 -4.27
CA PRO A 95 39.42 -1.90 -3.50
C PRO A 95 38.25 -2.46 -2.69
N VAL A 96 38.20 -2.14 -1.39
CA VAL A 96 37.15 -2.61 -0.48
C VAL A 96 36.61 -1.44 0.32
N SER A 97 35.29 -1.31 0.35
CA SER A 97 34.61 -0.51 1.37
C SER A 97 34.11 -1.46 2.46
N PRO A 98 34.69 -1.42 3.69
CA PRO A 98 34.24 -2.25 4.79
C PRO A 98 32.75 -2.04 5.12
N ALA A 99 32.26 -0.80 4.97
CA ALA A 99 30.86 -0.48 5.15
C ALA A 99 29.97 -1.10 4.07
N ALA A 100 30.38 -1.08 2.80
CA ALA A 100 29.64 -1.75 1.73
C ALA A 100 29.62 -3.28 1.89
N ALA A 101 30.72 -3.86 2.43
CA ALA A 101 30.75 -5.27 2.79
C ALA A 101 29.78 -5.58 3.94
N MET A 102 29.76 -4.73 4.99
CA MET A 102 28.82 -4.84 6.10
C MET A 102 27.37 -4.76 5.64
N GLN A 103 27.02 -3.76 4.82
CA GLN A 103 25.67 -3.58 4.28
C GLN A 103 25.16 -4.86 3.57
N ARG A 104 25.93 -5.41 2.63
CA ARG A 104 25.53 -6.62 1.89
C ARG A 104 25.31 -7.83 2.79
N GLU A 105 26.16 -8.00 3.80
CA GLU A 105 26.11 -9.15 4.69
C GLU A 105 24.97 -9.00 5.72
N VAL A 106 24.67 -7.78 6.19
CA VAL A 106 23.48 -7.52 7.02
C VAL A 106 22.19 -7.67 6.21
N GLU A 107 22.14 -7.19 4.97
CA GLU A 107 20.98 -7.40 4.09
C GLU A 107 20.65 -8.87 3.94
N ARG A 108 21.67 -9.67 3.62
CA ARG A 108 21.53 -11.13 3.50
C ARG A 108 21.09 -11.75 4.82
N PHE A 109 21.72 -11.37 5.93
CA PHE A 109 21.34 -11.85 7.26
C PHE A 109 19.87 -11.60 7.57
N VAL A 110 19.37 -10.38 7.29
CA VAL A 110 17.96 -10.02 7.51
C VAL A 110 17.03 -10.81 6.60
N TYR A 111 17.34 -10.96 5.31
CA TYR A 111 16.52 -11.76 4.40
C TYR A 111 16.48 -13.25 4.77
N ASP A 112 17.57 -13.76 5.34
CA ASP A 112 17.65 -15.13 5.81
C ASP A 112 16.81 -15.31 7.09
N LYS A 113 16.84 -14.36 8.02
CA LYS A 113 16.12 -14.42 9.31
C LYS A 113 14.64 -14.03 9.23
N VAL A 114 14.28 -13.06 8.40
CA VAL A 114 12.92 -12.49 8.28
C VAL A 114 12.37 -12.83 6.90
N LYS A 115 11.46 -13.80 6.81
CA LYS A 115 10.87 -14.23 5.53
C LYS A 115 9.89 -13.19 5.00
N TYR A 116 9.77 -13.09 3.68
CA TYR A 116 8.89 -12.09 3.08
C TYR A 116 7.45 -12.55 3.20
N GLU A 117 6.58 -11.71 3.74
CA GLU A 117 5.15 -11.93 3.80
C GLU A 117 4.44 -10.59 3.77
N TRP A 118 3.40 -10.47 2.96
CA TRP A 118 2.66 -9.22 2.83
C TRP A 118 1.82 -8.91 4.07
N ASP A 119 1.66 -7.62 4.37
CA ASP A 119 0.88 -7.16 5.52
C ASP A 119 -0.58 -7.58 5.49
N TRP A 120 -1.19 -7.73 4.31
CA TRP A 120 -2.57 -8.21 4.25
C TRP A 120 -2.74 -9.67 4.62
N ASN A 121 -1.66 -10.47 4.57
CA ASN A 121 -1.61 -11.84 5.05
C ASN A 121 -1.24 -11.88 6.54
N LEU A 122 -0.29 -11.05 6.96
CA LEU A 122 0.27 -11.07 8.31
C LEU A 122 -0.55 -10.26 9.31
N TRP A 123 -0.79 -9.01 8.98
CA TRP A 123 -1.47 -7.99 9.79
C TRP A 123 -2.92 -7.77 9.38
N GLY A 124 -3.35 -8.32 8.25
CA GLY A 124 -4.71 -8.15 7.73
C GLY A 124 -5.00 -6.73 7.22
N SER A 125 -4.01 -5.86 7.11
CA SER A 125 -4.12 -4.49 6.57
C SER A 125 -3.39 -4.35 5.24
N ALA A 126 -3.66 -3.29 4.49
CA ALA A 126 -2.97 -3.00 3.25
C ALA A 126 -1.49 -2.66 3.45
N ASP A 127 -1.16 -2.15 4.63
CA ASP A 127 0.17 -1.74 5.07
C ASP A 127 0.16 -1.72 6.62
N TYR A 128 1.28 -2.06 7.26
CA TYR A 128 1.51 -1.95 8.70
C TYR A 128 3.00 -1.93 9.05
N MET A 129 3.61 -0.75 9.07
CA MET A 129 4.94 -0.60 9.68
C MET A 129 5.00 -1.03 11.16
N PRO A 130 5.66 -2.15 11.52
CA PRO A 130 5.68 -2.69 12.87
C PRO A 130 6.96 -2.29 13.64
N THR A 131 6.91 -2.36 14.98
CA THR A 131 8.11 -2.28 15.84
C THR A 131 8.87 -3.60 15.86
N VAL A 132 10.13 -3.61 16.32
CA VAL A 132 10.90 -4.87 16.50
C VAL A 132 10.16 -5.81 17.45
N ALA A 133 9.64 -5.29 18.56
CA ALA A 133 8.88 -6.09 19.52
C ALA A 133 7.63 -6.74 18.89
N GLU A 134 6.86 -5.98 18.09
CA GLU A 134 5.67 -6.49 17.41
C GLU A 134 6.01 -7.57 16.37
N ILE A 135 7.11 -7.42 15.62
CA ILE A 135 7.56 -8.43 14.65
C ILE A 135 7.84 -9.76 15.36
N PHE A 136 8.55 -9.72 16.49
CA PHE A 136 8.86 -10.91 17.27
C PHE A 136 7.64 -11.47 18.00
N GLU A 137 6.70 -10.62 18.44
CA GLU A 137 5.40 -11.06 18.95
C GLU A 137 4.63 -11.83 17.90
N LYS A 138 4.57 -11.30 16.68
CA LYS A 138 3.91 -11.95 15.57
C LYS A 138 4.58 -13.26 15.17
N ALA A 139 5.90 -13.34 15.26
CA ALA A 139 6.63 -14.59 15.06
C ALA A 139 6.26 -15.66 16.09
N ARG A 140 6.03 -15.30 17.37
CA ARG A 140 5.56 -16.26 18.39
C ARG A 140 4.21 -16.86 18.03
N GLU A 141 3.31 -16.07 17.43
CA GLU A 141 2.05 -16.57 16.89
C GLU A 141 2.27 -17.48 15.66
N ASN A 142 3.30 -17.19 14.85
CA ASN A 142 3.62 -17.87 13.60
C ASN A 142 4.72 -18.94 13.73
N HIS A 143 4.65 -19.78 14.77
CA HIS A 143 5.57 -20.90 15.01
C HIS A 143 7.06 -20.52 15.10
N GLY A 144 7.35 -19.31 15.57
CA GLY A 144 8.71 -18.79 15.73
C GLY A 144 9.35 -18.29 14.44
N ILE A 145 8.62 -18.25 13.32
CA ILE A 145 9.14 -17.75 12.04
C ILE A 145 8.85 -16.25 11.94
N LEU A 146 9.91 -15.45 11.87
CA LEU A 146 9.80 -14.03 11.56
C LEU A 146 9.39 -13.85 10.10
N ARG A 147 8.33 -13.09 9.89
CA ARG A 147 7.75 -12.78 8.59
C ARG A 147 7.42 -11.31 8.57
N GLU A 148 7.82 -10.59 7.53
CA GLU A 148 7.45 -9.18 7.28
C GLU A 148 7.63 -8.84 5.81
N ASP A 149 7.00 -7.76 5.36
CA ASP A 149 7.23 -7.22 4.02
C ASP A 149 8.47 -6.29 4.00
N CYS A 150 8.53 -5.35 3.05
CA CYS A 150 9.62 -4.40 2.97
C CYS A 150 9.80 -3.54 4.23
N ASP A 151 8.73 -3.18 4.95
CA ASP A 151 8.80 -2.22 6.05
C ASP A 151 9.35 -2.81 7.35
N GLY A 152 8.83 -3.95 7.80
CA GLY A 152 9.35 -4.65 8.96
C GLY A 152 10.77 -5.16 8.72
N ARG A 153 11.10 -5.58 7.48
CA ARG A 153 12.48 -5.91 7.11
C ARG A 153 13.40 -4.68 7.20
N ALA A 154 12.96 -3.51 6.72
CA ALA A 154 13.73 -2.28 6.82
C ALA A 154 13.93 -1.84 8.28
N VAL A 155 12.91 -1.98 9.13
CA VAL A 155 12.98 -1.72 10.57
C VAL A 155 14.04 -2.60 11.24
N ILE A 156 13.99 -3.91 11.02
CA ILE A 156 14.97 -4.86 11.58
C ILE A 156 16.37 -4.55 11.07
N ALA A 157 16.51 -4.35 9.76
CA ALA A 157 17.77 -4.04 9.09
C ALA A 157 18.42 -2.77 9.63
N ALA A 158 17.66 -1.68 9.75
CA ALA A 158 18.15 -0.43 10.31
C ALA A 158 18.57 -0.61 11.78
N SER A 159 17.81 -1.39 12.57
CA SER A 159 18.07 -1.64 13.98
C SER A 159 19.34 -2.46 14.19
N VAL A 160 19.51 -3.54 13.42
CA VAL A 160 20.73 -4.37 13.42
C VAL A 160 21.95 -3.54 13.01
N MET A 161 21.84 -2.68 11.99
CA MET A 161 22.95 -1.79 11.62
C MET A 161 23.35 -0.83 12.74
N ARG A 162 22.37 -0.20 13.41
CA ARG A 162 22.65 0.65 14.57
C ARG A 162 23.28 -0.13 15.72
N ARG A 163 22.80 -1.36 15.99
CA ARG A 163 23.38 -2.26 17.00
C ARG A 163 24.83 -2.63 16.70
N LEU A 164 25.20 -2.74 15.42
CA LEU A 164 26.57 -2.96 14.97
C LEU A 164 27.44 -1.69 14.96
N GLY A 165 26.89 -0.54 15.36
CA GLY A 165 27.60 0.74 15.48
C GLY A 165 27.59 1.60 14.21
N TYR A 166 26.71 1.30 13.23
CA TYR A 166 26.60 2.06 11.99
C TYR A 166 25.43 3.05 12.06
N GLN A 167 25.60 4.20 11.41
CA GLN A 167 24.49 5.12 11.20
C GLN A 167 23.56 4.57 10.12
N SER A 168 22.27 4.52 10.43
CA SER A 168 21.23 4.12 9.49
C SER A 168 20.00 5.02 9.67
N ARG A 169 19.26 5.21 8.58
CA ARG A 169 17.94 5.86 8.56
C ARG A 169 17.05 5.15 7.55
N MET A 170 15.74 5.17 7.77
CA MET A 170 14.79 4.64 6.81
C MET A 170 14.35 5.72 5.82
N VAL A 171 14.14 5.32 4.58
CA VAL A 171 13.55 6.14 3.53
C VAL A 171 12.56 5.28 2.73
N ALA A 172 11.55 5.90 2.16
CA ALA A 172 10.58 5.19 1.33
C ALA A 172 10.23 5.99 0.07
N ASP A 173 9.81 5.27 -0.95
CA ASP A 173 8.96 5.79 -2.01
C ASP A 173 7.49 5.49 -1.63
N LEU A 174 6.58 5.41 -2.59
CA LEU A 174 5.17 5.09 -2.34
C LEU A 174 4.84 3.58 -2.46
N LYS A 175 5.83 2.72 -2.72
CA LYS A 175 5.68 1.27 -2.95
C LYS A 175 6.65 0.41 -2.12
N HIS A 176 7.73 1.00 -1.61
CA HIS A 176 8.86 0.31 -1.00
C HIS A 176 9.57 1.22 0.00
N ILE A 177 10.08 0.62 1.07
CA ILE A 177 10.89 1.26 2.09
C ILE A 177 12.21 0.52 2.22
N TRP A 178 13.26 1.29 2.43
CA TRP A 178 14.63 0.78 2.48
C TRP A 178 15.48 1.62 3.42
N VAL A 179 16.73 1.20 3.58
CA VAL A 179 17.63 1.81 4.55
C VAL A 179 18.76 2.54 3.83
N VAL A 180 19.17 3.68 4.39
CA VAL A 180 20.25 4.52 3.90
C VAL A 180 21.29 4.70 5.01
N THR A 181 22.56 4.58 4.65
CA THR A 181 23.71 4.92 5.51
C THR A 181 24.59 5.96 4.80
N PRO A 182 25.62 6.53 5.46
CA PRO A 182 26.57 7.44 4.79
C PRO A 182 27.26 6.82 3.56
N GLU A 183 27.35 5.49 3.50
CA GLU A 183 28.10 4.76 2.47
C GLU A 183 27.23 4.23 1.33
N GLY A 184 25.90 4.32 1.44
CA GLY A 184 25.00 3.92 0.36
C GLY A 184 23.56 3.63 0.78
N GLU A 185 22.79 3.16 -0.19
CA GLU A 185 21.40 2.73 -0.05
C GLU A 185 21.31 1.22 -0.33
N TRP A 186 20.51 0.50 0.43
CA TRP A 186 20.47 -0.96 0.40
C TRP A 186 19.04 -1.46 0.61
N MET A 187 18.81 -2.76 0.47
CA MET A 187 17.47 -3.36 0.45
C MET A 187 16.64 -3.02 -0.80
N GLY A 188 17.28 -2.95 -1.97
CA GLY A 188 16.60 -2.65 -3.24
C GLY A 188 16.04 -1.23 -3.27
N PRO A 189 16.89 -0.19 -3.29
CA PRO A 189 16.44 1.20 -3.19
C PRO A 189 15.48 1.58 -4.32
N GLY A 190 14.45 2.36 -3.97
CA GLY A 190 13.54 2.97 -4.93
C GLY A 190 14.19 4.06 -5.77
N ALA A 191 13.54 4.44 -6.88
CA ALA A 191 14.06 5.45 -7.79
C ALA A 191 13.95 6.88 -7.23
N SER A 192 13.00 7.15 -6.35
CA SER A 192 12.81 8.46 -5.73
C SER A 192 12.54 8.36 -4.23
N LYS A 193 12.97 9.36 -3.47
CA LYS A 193 12.70 9.43 -2.02
C LYS A 193 11.47 10.30 -1.80
N VAL A 194 10.37 9.68 -1.41
CA VAL A 194 9.13 10.37 -1.06
C VAL A 194 9.10 10.66 0.42
N VAL A 195 9.50 9.69 1.23
CA VAL A 195 9.51 9.77 2.69
C VAL A 195 10.94 9.59 3.19
N VAL A 196 11.40 10.48 4.06
CA VAL A 196 12.76 10.42 4.62
C VAL A 196 12.70 10.62 6.12
N ALA A 197 13.27 9.69 6.87
CA ALA A 197 13.49 9.85 8.31
C ALA A 197 14.52 10.97 8.57
N THR A 198 14.18 11.87 9.48
CA THR A 198 15.08 12.93 9.96
C THR A 198 15.03 13.02 11.47
N SER A 199 16.02 13.68 12.07
CA SER A 199 16.06 13.92 13.52
C SER A 199 14.84 14.68 14.07
N GLN A 200 14.09 15.38 13.22
CA GLN A 200 12.86 16.10 13.58
C GLN A 200 11.57 15.30 13.29
N GLY A 201 11.70 14.05 12.87
CA GLY A 201 10.60 13.20 12.41
C GLY A 201 10.62 12.96 10.90
N THR A 202 9.50 12.48 10.38
CA THR A 202 9.39 12.09 8.96
C THR A 202 9.13 13.30 8.07
N LYS A 203 9.94 13.48 7.01
CA LYS A 203 9.70 14.51 5.96
C LYS A 203 9.15 13.86 4.69
N VAL A 204 8.14 14.51 4.10
CA VAL A 204 7.50 14.06 2.85
C VAL A 204 7.82 15.03 1.72
N ASN A 205 8.38 14.50 0.64
CA ASN A 205 8.55 15.21 -0.62
C ASN A 205 7.28 15.06 -1.47
N VAL A 206 6.36 16.01 -1.31
CA VAL A 206 5.06 16.02 -2.00
C VAL A 206 5.20 16.01 -3.53
N ARG A 207 6.23 16.66 -4.08
CA ARG A 207 6.48 16.66 -5.52
C ARG A 207 6.78 15.25 -6.02
N ASN A 208 7.68 14.54 -5.34
CA ASN A 208 7.99 13.15 -5.68
C ASN A 208 6.78 12.25 -5.48
N ALA A 209 5.99 12.45 -4.41
CA ALA A 209 4.77 11.69 -4.18
C ALA A 209 3.77 11.80 -5.34
N ILE A 210 3.54 13.01 -5.86
CA ILE A 210 2.62 13.22 -6.99
C ILE A 210 3.14 12.53 -8.26
N VAL A 211 4.45 12.59 -8.51
CA VAL A 211 5.07 11.97 -9.69
C VAL A 211 5.03 10.44 -9.62
N GLU A 212 5.26 9.87 -8.45
CA GLU A 212 5.25 8.40 -8.21
C GLU A 212 3.83 7.82 -8.15
N ALA A 213 2.84 8.61 -7.71
CA ALA A 213 1.50 8.13 -7.39
C ALA A 213 0.86 7.21 -8.45
N PRO A 214 0.94 7.48 -9.77
CA PRO A 214 0.37 6.56 -10.78
C PRO A 214 1.03 5.18 -10.78
N ALA A 215 2.36 5.13 -10.73
CA ALA A 215 3.11 3.88 -10.75
C ALA A 215 2.91 3.09 -9.45
N SER A 216 2.86 3.79 -8.31
CA SER A 216 2.63 3.16 -7.01
C SER A 216 1.20 2.66 -6.83
N LEU A 217 0.20 3.39 -7.34
CA LEU A 217 -1.18 2.91 -7.38
C LEU A 217 -1.31 1.65 -8.21
N ALA A 218 -0.67 1.61 -9.37
CA ALA A 218 -0.74 0.47 -10.27
C ALA A 218 0.00 -0.74 -9.69
N TYR A 219 1.17 -0.53 -9.05
CA TYR A 219 1.85 -1.54 -8.26
C TYR A 219 0.95 -2.10 -7.15
N GLY A 220 0.33 -1.22 -6.34
CA GLY A 220 -0.59 -1.62 -5.28
C GLY A 220 -1.72 -2.50 -5.79
N ILE A 221 -2.37 -2.12 -6.90
CA ILE A 221 -3.44 -2.93 -7.53
C ILE A 221 -2.92 -4.26 -8.09
N ALA A 222 -1.67 -4.32 -8.54
CA ALA A 222 -1.09 -5.56 -9.06
C ALA A 222 -0.90 -6.61 -7.95
N VAL A 223 -0.46 -6.18 -6.76
CA VAL A 223 -0.07 -7.09 -5.67
C VAL A 223 -1.18 -7.33 -4.64
N PHE A 224 -2.07 -6.37 -4.42
CA PHE A 224 -3.08 -6.43 -3.35
C PHE A 224 -4.11 -7.55 -3.58
N PRO A 225 -4.79 -8.09 -2.55
CA PRO A 225 -5.74 -9.19 -2.74
C PRO A 225 -6.95 -8.79 -3.60
N LEU A 226 -7.12 -9.47 -4.73
CA LEU A 226 -8.21 -9.23 -5.69
C LEU A 226 -9.60 -9.16 -5.03
N ALA A 227 -9.87 -10.01 -4.04
CA ALA A 227 -11.14 -10.01 -3.32
C ALA A 227 -11.43 -8.66 -2.65
N ARG A 228 -10.43 -8.03 -2.02
CA ARG A 228 -10.56 -6.72 -1.36
C ARG A 228 -10.77 -5.61 -2.40
N GLU A 229 -10.05 -5.67 -3.53
CA GLU A 229 -10.23 -4.72 -4.62
C GLU A 229 -11.64 -4.81 -5.22
N LEU A 230 -12.17 -6.02 -5.40
CA LEU A 230 -13.54 -6.25 -5.86
C LEU A 230 -14.58 -5.71 -4.87
N MET A 231 -14.33 -5.76 -3.55
CA MET A 231 -15.20 -5.13 -2.56
C MET A 231 -15.24 -3.60 -2.74
N ILE A 232 -14.10 -2.96 -2.97
CA ILE A 232 -14.01 -1.51 -3.24
C ILE A 232 -14.74 -1.17 -4.55
N ALA A 233 -14.49 -1.94 -5.62
CA ALA A 233 -15.15 -1.75 -6.91
C ALA A 233 -16.68 -1.94 -6.80
N ALA A 234 -17.15 -2.95 -6.04
CA ALA A 234 -18.56 -3.18 -5.78
C ALA A 234 -19.19 -2.02 -4.99
N ALA A 235 -18.50 -1.48 -3.99
CA ALA A 235 -18.95 -0.31 -3.25
C ALA A 235 -19.11 0.91 -4.17
N ALA A 236 -18.11 1.22 -5.01
CA ALA A 236 -18.19 2.29 -5.99
C ALA A 236 -19.39 2.10 -6.95
N TRP A 237 -19.55 0.87 -7.47
CA TRP A 237 -20.64 0.52 -8.36
C TRP A 237 -22.01 0.73 -7.70
N LEU A 238 -22.26 0.13 -6.53
CA LEU A 238 -23.51 0.22 -5.78
C LEU A 238 -23.87 1.67 -5.44
N LEU A 239 -22.88 2.47 -5.00
CA LEU A 239 -23.09 3.87 -4.67
C LEU A 239 -23.45 4.72 -5.88
N LEU A 240 -23.08 4.31 -7.10
CA LEU A 240 -23.45 5.03 -8.32
C LEU A 240 -24.82 4.63 -8.88
N LEU A 241 -25.38 3.49 -8.46
CA LEU A 241 -26.69 3.03 -8.93
C LEU A 241 -27.84 3.98 -8.54
N HIS A 242 -28.87 3.96 -9.36
CA HIS A 242 -30.14 4.65 -9.13
C HIS A 242 -31.28 3.78 -9.66
N ARG A 243 -32.42 3.76 -8.96
CA ARG A 243 -33.57 2.87 -9.27
C ARG A 243 -34.07 2.94 -10.72
N GLY A 244 -33.99 4.12 -11.34
CA GLY A 244 -34.46 4.35 -12.71
C GLY A 244 -33.40 4.10 -13.80
N MET A 245 -32.23 3.57 -13.44
CA MET A 245 -31.19 3.25 -14.43
C MET A 245 -31.55 1.98 -15.21
N PRO A 246 -31.21 1.90 -16.51
CA PRO A 246 -31.41 0.68 -17.28
C PRO A 246 -30.46 -0.42 -16.80
N ARG A 247 -30.96 -1.67 -16.68
CA ARG A 247 -30.19 -2.83 -16.19
C ARG A 247 -28.91 -3.09 -17.00
N TRP A 248 -28.97 -2.94 -18.33
CA TRP A 248 -27.79 -3.12 -19.20
C TRP A 248 -26.67 -2.15 -18.82
N GLY A 249 -27.00 -0.89 -18.49
CA GLY A 249 -26.00 0.12 -18.15
C GLY A 249 -25.36 -0.12 -16.79
N MET A 250 -26.10 -0.71 -15.85
CA MET A 250 -25.55 -1.19 -14.59
C MET A 250 -24.54 -2.32 -14.83
N GLY A 251 -24.89 -3.29 -15.69
CA GLY A 251 -24.04 -4.43 -16.03
C GLY A 251 -22.78 -4.03 -16.80
N VAL A 252 -22.90 -3.19 -17.83
CA VAL A 252 -21.74 -2.66 -18.59
C VAL A 252 -20.83 -1.84 -17.69
N GLY A 253 -21.39 -1.01 -16.80
CA GLY A 253 -20.60 -0.26 -15.83
C GLY A 253 -19.79 -1.16 -14.89
N ALA A 254 -20.42 -2.22 -14.33
CA ALA A 254 -19.71 -3.20 -13.52
C ALA A 254 -18.61 -3.93 -14.30
N LEU A 255 -18.91 -4.38 -15.53
CA LEU A 255 -17.95 -5.07 -16.39
C LEU A 255 -16.73 -4.20 -16.67
N LEU A 256 -16.92 -2.92 -17.01
CA LEU A 256 -15.83 -1.98 -17.24
C LEU A 256 -14.96 -1.75 -16.00
N LEU A 257 -15.58 -1.69 -14.81
CA LEU A 257 -14.82 -1.56 -13.56
C LEU A 257 -13.95 -2.79 -13.30
N VAL A 258 -14.50 -4.00 -13.46
CA VAL A 258 -13.76 -5.26 -13.27
C VAL A 258 -12.67 -5.43 -14.32
N GLN A 259 -12.98 -5.17 -15.60
CA GLN A 259 -11.97 -5.20 -16.67
C GLN A 259 -10.85 -4.21 -16.42
N GLY A 260 -11.19 -2.99 -15.99
CA GLY A 260 -10.20 -1.97 -15.67
C GLY A 260 -9.21 -2.43 -14.59
N LEU A 261 -9.74 -3.00 -13.51
CA LEU A 261 -8.95 -3.59 -12.43
C LEU A 261 -8.07 -4.75 -12.92
N LEU A 262 -8.63 -5.69 -13.70
CA LEU A 262 -7.86 -6.82 -14.25
C LEU A 262 -6.74 -6.37 -15.18
N PHE A 263 -6.97 -5.36 -16.03
CA PHE A 263 -5.94 -4.79 -16.90
C PHE A 263 -4.80 -4.13 -16.10
N MET A 264 -5.13 -3.39 -15.03
CA MET A 264 -4.12 -2.83 -14.14
C MET A 264 -3.32 -3.92 -13.42
N ARG A 265 -3.96 -5.04 -13.08
CA ARG A 265 -3.31 -6.18 -12.42
C ARG A 265 -2.37 -6.97 -13.34
N VAL A 266 -2.58 -6.92 -14.66
CA VAL A 266 -1.71 -7.55 -15.67
C VAL A 266 -0.40 -6.77 -15.85
N GLU A 267 -0.26 -5.58 -15.26
CA GLU A 267 0.99 -4.85 -15.29
C GLU A 267 2.15 -5.69 -14.76
N LYS A 268 3.12 -5.95 -15.63
CA LYS A 268 4.40 -6.53 -15.26
C LYS A 268 5.26 -5.39 -14.72
N SER A 269 5.40 -5.33 -13.41
CA SER A 269 6.35 -4.44 -12.73
C SER A 269 7.82 -4.84 -12.97
N GLN A 270 8.07 -5.94 -13.70
CA GLN A 270 9.41 -6.31 -14.15
C GLN A 270 9.59 -6.02 -15.66
N PRO A 271 10.78 -5.52 -16.07
CA PRO A 271 11.12 -5.35 -17.47
C PRO A 271 10.91 -6.65 -18.24
N ASP A 272 10.38 -6.55 -19.46
CA ASP A 272 10.27 -7.72 -20.32
C ASP A 272 11.68 -8.34 -20.51
N PRO A 273 11.86 -9.66 -20.28
CA PRO A 273 13.17 -10.30 -20.36
C PRO A 273 13.85 -10.19 -21.73
N LEU A 274 13.07 -9.97 -22.80
CA LEU A 274 13.56 -9.89 -24.18
C LEU A 274 13.82 -8.46 -24.62
N THR A 275 12.99 -7.50 -24.21
CA THR A 275 13.12 -6.11 -24.67
C THR A 275 13.74 -5.18 -23.63
N GLY A 276 13.79 -5.58 -22.36
CA GLY A 276 14.22 -4.73 -21.24
C GLY A 276 13.30 -3.51 -20.99
N THR A 277 12.18 -3.42 -21.71
CA THR A 277 11.23 -2.31 -21.58
C THR A 277 10.10 -2.70 -20.62
N VAL A 278 9.75 -1.79 -19.72
CA VAL A 278 8.54 -1.91 -18.91
C VAL A 278 7.39 -1.33 -19.74
N SER A 279 6.35 -2.13 -19.98
CA SER A 279 5.22 -1.71 -20.79
C SER A 279 4.02 -1.40 -19.90
N ASN A 280 3.75 -0.10 -19.73
CA ASN A 280 2.67 0.36 -18.85
C ASN A 280 1.31 0.47 -19.58
N TRP A 281 1.20 0.00 -20.83
CA TRP A 281 -0.05 0.10 -21.59
C TRP A 281 -1.24 -0.62 -20.90
N PRO A 282 -1.09 -1.78 -20.22
CA PRO A 282 -2.21 -2.43 -19.54
C PRO A 282 -2.77 -1.54 -18.43
N ALA A 283 -1.91 -0.86 -17.67
CA ALA A 283 -2.32 0.08 -16.63
C ALA A 283 -3.13 1.26 -17.21
N TRP A 284 -2.68 1.84 -18.33
CA TRP A 284 -3.41 2.92 -19.00
C TRP A 284 -4.75 2.47 -19.57
N VAL A 285 -4.80 1.30 -20.21
CA VAL A 285 -6.04 0.71 -20.69
C VAL A 285 -6.98 0.42 -19.53
N GLY A 286 -6.46 -0.12 -18.44
CA GLY A 286 -7.22 -0.40 -17.23
C GLY A 286 -7.82 0.87 -16.61
N LEU A 287 -7.01 1.92 -16.47
CA LEU A 287 -7.46 3.23 -16.02
C LEU A 287 -8.55 3.82 -16.93
N ALA A 288 -8.39 3.70 -18.25
CA ALA A 288 -9.39 4.15 -19.21
C ALA A 288 -10.73 3.40 -19.03
N HIS A 289 -10.70 2.08 -18.79
CA HIS A 289 -11.90 1.28 -18.51
C HIS A 289 -12.56 1.70 -17.19
N LEU A 290 -11.77 1.89 -16.11
CA LEU A 290 -12.26 2.37 -14.81
C LEU A 290 -12.98 3.72 -14.96
N VAL A 291 -12.31 4.70 -15.59
CA VAL A 291 -12.88 6.04 -15.80
C VAL A 291 -14.14 5.97 -16.66
N THR A 292 -14.11 5.21 -17.75
CA THR A 292 -15.27 5.06 -18.65
C THR A 292 -16.46 4.43 -17.92
N GLY A 293 -16.23 3.38 -17.12
CA GLY A 293 -17.25 2.75 -16.30
C GLY A 293 -17.87 3.72 -15.29
N LEU A 294 -17.04 4.47 -14.56
CA LEU A 294 -17.50 5.48 -13.60
C LEU A 294 -18.31 6.59 -14.29
N VAL A 295 -17.83 7.13 -15.41
CA VAL A 295 -18.50 8.19 -16.18
C VAL A 295 -19.84 7.71 -16.71
N LEU A 296 -19.91 6.50 -17.28
CA LEU A 296 -21.14 5.88 -17.76
C LEU A 296 -22.17 5.76 -16.63
N LEU A 297 -21.77 5.20 -15.49
CA LEU A 297 -22.63 5.02 -14.32
C LEU A 297 -23.13 6.37 -13.79
N MET A 298 -22.26 7.36 -13.65
CA MET A 298 -22.63 8.71 -13.22
C MET A 298 -23.64 9.37 -14.18
N TRP A 299 -23.39 9.27 -15.49
CA TRP A 299 -24.26 9.83 -16.52
C TRP A 299 -25.65 9.18 -16.53
N LEU A 300 -25.71 7.84 -16.51
CA LEU A 300 -26.98 7.09 -16.46
C LEU A 300 -27.75 7.40 -15.17
N SER A 301 -27.05 7.46 -14.05
CA SER A 301 -27.61 7.80 -12.74
C SER A 301 -28.19 9.22 -12.74
N ALA A 302 -27.53 10.18 -13.38
CA ALA A 302 -28.03 11.55 -13.55
C ALA A 302 -29.25 11.61 -14.49
N ARG A 303 -29.22 10.89 -15.62
CA ARG A 303 -30.35 10.80 -16.56
C ARG A 303 -31.58 10.16 -15.90
N ALA A 304 -31.40 9.08 -15.15
CA ALA A 304 -32.46 8.42 -14.42
C ALA A 304 -33.11 9.32 -13.35
N ARG A 305 -32.32 10.20 -12.72
CA ARG A 305 -32.84 11.20 -11.77
C ARG A 305 -33.64 12.30 -12.45
N ARG A 306 -33.24 12.77 -13.63
CA ARG A 306 -33.97 13.81 -14.37
C ARG A 306 -35.34 13.35 -14.89
N ARG A 307 -35.55 12.03 -14.99
CA ARG A 307 -36.80 11.41 -15.44
C ARG A 307 -37.76 11.04 -14.30
N ALA A 308 -37.28 11.05 -13.06
CA ALA A 308 -38.01 10.59 -11.88
C ALA A 308 -38.49 11.78 -11.04
#